data_AF-A0A0C1NB13-F1
#
_entry.id   AF-A0A0C1NB13-F1
#
_cell.length_a   1.000
_cell.length_b   1.000
_cell.length_c   1.000
_cell.angle_alpha   90.00
_cell.angle_beta   90.00
_cell.angle_gamma   90.00
#
_symmetry.space_group_name_H-M   'P 1'
#
loop_
_entity.id
_entity.type
_entity.pdbx_description
1 polymer ?
#
loop_
_entity_poly.entity_id
_entity_poly.type
_entity_poly.pdbx_seq_one_letter_code
_entity_poly.pdbx_strand_id
1 'polypeptide(L)' 'MSDRNPIPSQPQQAQPEKMKRLTLDIPESLHSAIKRQAVDARVTIADLLRELLEQHYGSKG' A
#
# COMPACT_ATOMS: atom_id res chain seq x y z
N MET A 1 6.45 50.23 -11.54
CA MET A 1 7.34 49.15 -12.01
C MET A 1 7.97 48.53 -10.78
N SER A 2 7.57 47.31 -10.44
CA SER A 2 8.21 46.54 -9.36
C SER A 2 8.15 45.08 -9.75
N ASP A 3 9.32 44.58 -10.13
CA ASP A 3 9.64 43.26 -10.66
C ASP A 3 9.09 42.14 -9.78
N ARG A 4 8.11 41.38 -10.30
CA ARG A 4 7.74 40.09 -9.73
C ARG A 4 8.76 39.06 -10.19
N ASN A 5 9.74 38.80 -9.33
CA ASN A 5 10.62 37.64 -9.45
C ASN A 5 9.77 36.35 -9.40
N PRO A 6 9.83 35.44 -10.40
CA PRO A 6 9.07 34.20 -10.35
C PRO A 6 9.71 33.23 -9.35
N ILE A 7 8.90 32.77 -8.40
CA ILE A 7 9.31 31.79 -7.39
C ILE A 7 9.62 30.47 -8.11
N PRO A 8 10.76 29.81 -7.85
CA PRO A 8 11.08 28.53 -8.47
C PRO A 8 10.05 27.47 -8.06
N SER A 9 9.45 26.83 -9.07
CA SER A 9 8.51 25.72 -8.90
C SER A 9 9.21 24.59 -8.15
N GLN A 10 8.81 24.38 -6.90
CA GLN A 10 9.27 23.25 -6.11
C GLN A 10 8.89 21.94 -6.83
N PRO A 11 9.79 20.94 -6.88
CA PRO A 11 9.51 19.67 -7.50
C PRO A 11 8.29 19.05 -6.83
N GLN A 12 7.29 18.70 -7.63
CA GLN A 12 6.09 17.97 -7.21
C GLN A 12 6.54 16.67 -6.57
N GLN A 13 6.63 16.66 -5.24
CA GLN A 13 6.83 15.45 -4.46
C GLN A 13 5.64 14.55 -4.83
N ALA A 14 5.93 13.43 -5.51
CA ALA A 14 4.94 12.42 -5.84
C ALA A 14 4.17 12.12 -4.56
N GLN A 15 2.90 12.54 -4.51
CA GLN A 15 2.10 12.35 -3.31
C GLN A 15 2.07 10.85 -3.05
N PRO A 16 2.52 10.36 -1.87
CA PRO A 16 2.47 8.95 -1.58
C PRO A 16 1.03 8.49 -1.79
N GLU A 17 0.83 7.47 -2.62
CA GLU A 17 -0.50 6.96 -2.92
C GLU A 17 -1.27 6.78 -1.62
N LYS A 18 -2.46 7.36 -1.56
CA LYS A 18 -3.26 7.37 -0.32
C LYS A 18 -3.58 5.92 0.05
N MET A 19 -2.86 5.40 1.03
CA MET A 19 -3.12 4.07 1.58
C MET A 19 -4.53 4.05 2.16
N LYS A 20 -5.42 3.26 1.57
CA LYS A 20 -6.77 3.05 2.10
C LYS A 20 -6.74 1.88 3.08
N ARG A 21 -7.33 2.07 4.25
CA ARG A 21 -7.49 1.01 5.26
C ARG A 21 -8.57 0.04 4.79
N LEU A 22 -8.23 -1.24 4.71
CA LEU A 22 -9.17 -2.33 4.44
C LEU A 22 -9.48 -3.04 5.75
N THR A 23 -10.75 -3.05 6.15
CA THR A 23 -11.25 -3.84 7.29
C THR A 23 -11.96 -5.06 6.71
N LEU A 24 -11.53 -6.26 7.09
CA LEU A 24 -12.05 -7.53 6.58
C LEU A 24 -12.28 -8.48 7.74
N ASP A 25 -13.50 -8.99 7.87
CA ASP A 25 -13.81 -10.07 8.77
C ASP A 25 -13.53 -11.41 8.07
N ILE A 26 -12.69 -12.25 8.67
CA ILE A 26 -12.33 -13.55 8.14
C ILE A 26 -12.49 -14.64 9.20
N PRO A 27 -12.81 -15.90 8.80
CA PRO A 27 -12.84 -17.02 9.72
C PRO A 27 -11.47 -17.26 10.38
N GLU A 28 -11.47 -17.72 11.62
CA GLU A 28 -10.25 -17.99 12.39
C GLU A 28 -9.31 -18.99 11.68
N SER A 29 -9.89 -20.01 11.04
CA SER A 29 -9.14 -21.00 10.26
C SER A 29 -8.35 -20.33 9.14
N LEU A 30 -8.94 -19.32 8.46
CA LEU A 30 -8.28 -18.58 7.41
C LEU A 30 -7.22 -17.63 7.97
N HIS A 31 -7.54 -16.92 9.06
CA HIS A 31 -6.58 -16.05 9.74
C HIS A 31 -5.33 -16.82 10.20
N SER A 32 -5.52 -18.03 10.73
CA SER A 32 -4.43 -18.92 11.16
C SER A 32 -3.57 -19.39 9.98
N ALA A 33 -4.19 -19.72 8.85
CA ALA A 33 -3.47 -20.08 7.63
C ALA A 33 -2.65 -18.89 7.08
N ILE A 34 -3.24 -17.69 7.02
CA ILE A 34 -2.57 -16.45 6.60
C ILE A 34 -1.40 -16.14 7.53
N LYS A 35 -1.60 -16.25 8.85
CA LYS A 35 -0.55 -16.00 9.84
C LYS A 35 0.63 -16.97 9.67
N ARG A 36 0.37 -18.26 9.44
CA ARG A 36 1.42 -19.25 9.20
C ARG A 36 2.23 -18.90 7.96
N GLN A 37 1.55 -18.58 6.85
CA GLN A 37 2.19 -18.16 5.61
C GLN A 37 3.06 -16.90 5.81
N ALA A 38 2.58 -15.93 6.58
CA ALA A 38 3.32 -14.70 6.86
C ALA A 38 4.62 -14.98 7.66
N VAL A 39 4.56 -15.90 8.63
CA VAL A 39 5.73 -16.34 9.39
C VAL A 39 6.76 -17.03 8.49
N ASP A 40 6.29 -17.93 7.61
CA ASP A 40 7.15 -18.64 6.67
C ASP A 40 7.83 -17.67 5.69
N ALA A 41 7.09 -16.67 5.20
CA ALA A 41 7.60 -15.61 4.32
C ALA A 41 8.36 -14.50 5.06
N ARG A 42 8.45 -14.53 6.40
CA ARG A 42 9.11 -13.51 7.24
C ARG A 42 8.58 -12.09 7.04
N VAL A 43 7.32 -11.95 6.66
CA VAL A 43 6.65 -10.66 6.42
C VAL A 43 5.49 -10.45 7.38
N THR A 44 4.94 -9.24 7.44
CA THR A 44 3.72 -9.00 8.20
C THR A 44 2.51 -9.58 7.47
N ILE A 45 1.44 -9.90 8.20
CA ILE A 45 0.16 -10.31 7.60
C ILE A 45 -0.36 -9.23 6.62
N ALA A 46 -0.14 -7.95 6.95
CA ALA A 46 -0.55 -6.83 6.10
C ALA A 46 0.22 -6.81 4.77
N ASP A 47 1.53 -7.06 4.80
CA ASP A 47 2.34 -7.11 3.58
C ASP A 47 2.00 -8.34 2.73
N LEU A 48 1.83 -9.50 3.36
CA LEU A 48 1.39 -10.71 2.66
C LEU A 48 0.04 -10.51 1.98
N LEU A 49 -0.92 -9.90 2.69
CA LEU A 49 -2.23 -9.59 2.11
C LEU A 49 -2.13 -8.53 1.01
N ARG A 50 -1.26 -7.53 1.16
CA ARG A 50 -1.01 -6.53 0.13
C ARG A 50 -0.47 -7.18 -1.14
N GLU A 51 0.52 -8.06 -1.01
CA GLU A 51 1.10 -8.78 -2.14
C GLU A 51 0.07 -9.71 -2.79
N LEU A 52 -0.72 -10.45 -2.01
CA LEU A 52 -1.80 -11.28 -2.54
C LEU A 52 -2.83 -10.44 -3.31
N LEU A 53 -3.22 -9.28 -2.78
CA LEU A 53 -4.15 -8.37 -3.46
C LEU A 53 -3.51 -7.78 -4.73
N GLU A 54 -2.23 -7.43 -4.70
CA GLU A 54 -1.50 -6.90 -5.86
C GLU A 54 -1.30 -7.95 -6.95
N GLN A 55 -0.99 -9.20 -6.59
CA GLN A 55 -0.94 -10.31 -7.54
C GLN A 55 -2.31 -10.56 -8.19
N HIS A 56 -3.40 -10.47 -7.42
CA HIS A 56 -4.74 -10.78 -7.92
C HIS A 56 -5.43 -9.63 -8.66
N TYR A 57 -5.19 -8.38 -8.23
CA TYR A 57 -5.84 -7.18 -8.77
C TYR A 57 -4.87 -6.21 -9.46
N GLY A 58 -3.59 -6.20 -9.08
CA GLY A 58 -2.57 -5.28 -9.62
C GLY A 58 -2.13 -5.59 -11.06
N SER A 59 -2.36 -6.81 -11.56
CA SER A 59 -2.15 -7.14 -12.99
C SER A 59 -3.29 -6.66 -13.92
N LYS A 60 -4.27 -5.90 -13.41
CA LYS A 60 -5.37 -5.30 -14.18
C LYS A 60 -5.34 -3.75 -14.17
N GLY A 61 -4.15 -3.17 -14.14
CA GLY A 61 -3.90 -1.75 -14.41
C GLY A 61 -3.47 -1.51 -15.84
#